data_AF-A0A4U1IXN9-F1
#
_entry.id   AF-A0A4U1IXN9-F1
#
_cell.length_a   1.000
_cell.length_b   1.000
_cell.length_c   1.000
_cell.angle_alpha   90.00
_cell.angle_beta   90.00
_cell.angle_gamma   90.00
#
_symmetry.space_group_name_H-M   'P 1'
#
loop_
_entity.id
_entity.type
_entity.pdbx_description
1 polymer ?
#
loop_
_entity_poly.entity_id
_entity_poly.type
_entity_poly.pdbx_seq_one_letter_code
_entity_poly.pdbx_strand_id
1 'polypeptide(L)'
;MNLKRLPFVLLPILLAACGNYVVQGGSNEKNAGQGTGGQGGTGGAGGAGGSTSSGDDTPDPAQPAVALTRAQLEVLWDEYWANQDPTGGTSVSSGAEPELNPDDLFLRISDLGTSCGSPTTDLTCGGHFQLSIALPPALQQVGVYDLESPELLAYSHMSETGDMNSPNPEDCPWGGGSIGAGTLEILSIDDTEVRFRVELTGPLWAANPNGEYTAPRCPVSP
;
A
#
# COMPACT_ATOMS: atom_id res chain seq x y z
N MET A 1 6.40 -12.30 -68.98
CA MET A 1 6.71 -13.06 -67.75
C MET A 1 5.45 -13.05 -66.88
N ASN A 2 4.87 -14.23 -66.66
CA ASN A 2 3.59 -14.42 -65.97
C ASN A 2 3.82 -14.60 -64.46
N LEU A 3 3.39 -13.66 -63.63
CA LEU A 3 3.31 -13.87 -62.18
C LEU A 3 1.91 -14.39 -61.80
N LYS A 4 1.88 -15.65 -61.38
CA LYS A 4 0.70 -16.35 -60.83
C LYS A 4 0.28 -15.72 -59.50
N ARG A 5 -1.01 -15.42 -59.37
CA ARG A 5 -1.69 -15.14 -58.09
C ARG A 5 -1.83 -16.44 -57.29
N LEU A 6 -1.46 -16.41 -56.00
CA LEU A 6 -1.75 -17.46 -55.03
C LEU A 6 -2.86 -16.97 -54.07
N PRO A 7 -3.84 -17.82 -53.71
CA PRO A 7 -4.94 -17.44 -52.83
C PRO A 7 -4.63 -17.67 -51.34
N PHE A 8 -5.27 -16.80 -50.54
CA PHE A 8 -5.74 -16.95 -49.16
C PHE A 8 -5.54 -18.30 -48.44
N VAL A 9 -4.95 -18.23 -47.24
CA VAL A 9 -5.34 -19.06 -46.09
C VAL A 9 -5.43 -18.15 -44.86
N LEU A 10 -6.66 -17.82 -44.45
CA LEU A 10 -6.97 -17.23 -43.15
C LEU A 10 -6.93 -18.35 -42.11
N LEU A 11 -6.01 -18.25 -41.15
CA LEU A 11 -6.00 -19.08 -39.96
C LEU A 11 -6.80 -18.36 -38.86
N PRO A 12 -7.81 -19.00 -38.23
CA PRO A 12 -8.41 -18.46 -37.01
C PRO A 12 -7.47 -18.73 -35.83
N ILE A 13 -6.91 -17.66 -35.26
CA ILE A 13 -6.22 -17.74 -33.97
C ILE A 13 -7.29 -17.91 -32.91
N LEU A 14 -7.38 -19.14 -32.38
CA LEU A 14 -8.16 -19.49 -31.20
C LEU A 14 -7.65 -18.68 -30.00
N LEU A 15 -8.52 -17.84 -29.44
CA LEU A 15 -8.34 -17.29 -28.10
C LEU A 15 -8.39 -18.44 -27.10
N ALA A 16 -7.26 -18.77 -26.48
CA ALA A 16 -7.23 -19.50 -25.23
C ALA A 16 -7.58 -18.51 -24.11
N ALA A 17 -8.82 -18.57 -23.63
CA ALA A 17 -9.22 -17.90 -22.41
C ALA A 17 -8.55 -18.60 -21.23
N CYS A 18 -7.52 -17.97 -20.65
CA CYS A 18 -7.07 -18.31 -19.31
C CYS A 18 -8.14 -17.80 -18.34
N GLY A 19 -9.00 -18.71 -17.88
CA GLY A 19 -9.99 -18.42 -16.86
C GLY A 19 -9.29 -18.14 -15.53
N ASN A 20 -9.56 -16.98 -14.95
CA ASN A 20 -9.24 -16.71 -13.56
C ASN A 20 -10.08 -17.66 -12.69
N TYR A 21 -9.40 -18.50 -11.90
CA TYR A 21 -10.03 -19.41 -10.95
C TYR A 21 -10.43 -18.61 -9.71
N VAL A 22 -11.71 -18.23 -9.62
CA VAL A 22 -12.30 -17.63 -8.42
C VAL A 22 -12.74 -18.76 -7.49
N VAL A 23 -12.11 -18.88 -6.32
CA VAL A 23 -12.59 -19.77 -5.25
C VAL A 23 -13.70 -19.05 -4.49
N GLN A 24 -14.94 -19.46 -4.72
CA GLN A 24 -16.10 -18.95 -3.99
C GLN A 24 -16.17 -19.58 -2.59
N GLY A 25 -15.69 -18.84 -1.58
CA GLY A 25 -15.84 -19.18 -0.17
C GLY A 25 -17.29 -18.99 0.30
N GLY A 26 -17.86 -20.05 0.88
CA GLY A 26 -19.26 -20.15 1.28
C GLY A 26 -19.71 -19.14 2.35
N SER A 27 -20.95 -18.71 2.19
CA SER A 27 -21.73 -17.89 3.11
C SER A 27 -22.02 -18.61 4.43
N ASN A 28 -21.90 -17.88 5.55
CA ASN A 28 -22.58 -18.22 6.79
C ASN A 28 -23.33 -16.99 7.30
N GLU A 29 -24.64 -16.99 7.04
CA GLU A 29 -25.61 -16.10 7.65
C GLU A 29 -25.73 -16.42 9.15
N LYS A 30 -25.46 -15.44 10.02
CA LYS A 30 -26.10 -15.38 11.35
C LYS A 30 -26.62 -13.98 11.61
N ASN A 31 -27.93 -13.96 11.80
CA ASN A 31 -28.77 -12.81 11.97
C ASN A 31 -29.07 -12.59 13.48
N ALA A 32 -29.44 -11.35 13.80
CA ALA A 32 -30.13 -10.86 15.00
C ALA A 32 -29.31 -10.53 16.28
N GLY A 33 -29.39 -9.26 16.69
CA GLY A 33 -28.94 -8.77 17.99
C GLY A 33 -29.09 -7.25 18.20
N GLN A 34 -30.33 -6.77 18.17
CA GLN A 34 -30.78 -5.41 18.48
C GLN A 34 -30.40 -4.95 19.91
N GLY A 35 -29.97 -3.68 20.10
CA GLY A 35 -29.82 -3.08 21.43
C GLY A 35 -29.25 -1.66 21.46
N THR A 36 -29.95 -0.75 22.13
CA THR A 36 -29.87 0.72 22.07
C THR A 36 -29.04 1.39 23.18
N GLY A 37 -28.41 2.53 22.85
CA GLY A 37 -28.39 3.76 23.68
C GLY A 37 -27.28 3.96 24.73
N GLY A 38 -26.70 5.16 24.79
CA GLY A 38 -25.96 5.65 25.97
C GLY A 38 -24.94 6.78 25.71
N GLN A 39 -25.14 7.91 26.36
CA GLN A 39 -24.39 9.19 26.29
C GLN A 39 -22.91 9.14 26.75
N GLY A 40 -22.09 10.02 26.13
CA GLY A 40 -21.38 11.12 26.78
C GLY A 40 -20.23 10.84 27.77
N GLY A 41 -19.02 11.33 27.46
CA GLY A 41 -17.94 11.48 28.44
C GLY A 41 -16.61 11.95 27.84
N THR A 42 -16.13 13.09 28.30
CA THR A 42 -14.90 13.80 27.93
C THR A 42 -13.63 13.24 28.59
N GLY A 43 -12.49 13.32 27.88
CA GLY A 43 -11.16 13.64 28.44
C GLY A 43 -10.29 12.48 28.93
N GLY A 44 -9.04 12.42 28.43
CA GLY A 44 -7.97 11.61 29.01
C GLY A 44 -6.78 11.43 28.09
N ALA A 45 -5.68 12.13 28.38
CA ALA A 45 -4.38 11.97 27.74
C ALA A 45 -3.55 10.85 28.39
N GLY A 46 -2.71 10.18 27.60
CA GLY A 46 -1.43 9.59 28.01
C GLY A 46 -1.41 8.09 28.34
N GLY A 47 -0.40 7.40 27.81
CA GLY A 47 0.07 6.12 28.38
C GLY A 47 0.62 5.12 27.37
N ALA A 48 1.93 4.96 27.35
CA ALA A 48 2.70 4.02 26.55
C ALA A 48 2.61 2.55 27.05
N GLY A 49 2.95 1.61 26.16
CA GLY A 49 3.75 0.43 26.53
C GLY A 49 3.11 -0.95 26.35
N GLY A 50 3.81 -1.79 25.56
CA GLY A 50 4.01 -3.19 25.88
C GLY A 50 3.09 -4.20 25.21
N SER A 51 3.44 -4.63 23.99
CA SER A 51 2.88 -5.86 23.40
C SER A 51 3.35 -7.07 24.21
N THR A 52 2.43 -7.65 24.96
CA THR A 52 2.56 -9.01 25.49
C THR A 52 1.81 -9.94 24.54
N SER A 53 2.56 -10.87 23.96
CA SER A 53 2.07 -11.95 23.13
C SER A 53 1.24 -12.92 23.97
N SER A 54 -0.05 -13.02 23.68
CA SER A 54 -0.91 -14.13 24.09
C SER A 54 -2.02 -14.26 23.04
N GLY A 55 -2.10 -15.44 22.44
CA GLY A 55 -2.95 -15.73 21.28
C GLY A 55 -4.44 -15.64 21.58
N ASP A 56 -5.00 -14.47 21.28
CA ASP A 56 -6.40 -14.29 20.94
C ASP A 56 -6.47 -13.97 19.44
N ASP A 57 -7.34 -14.68 18.70
CA ASP A 57 -7.72 -14.40 17.30
C ASP A 57 -8.50 -13.06 17.17
N THR A 58 -8.22 -12.08 18.02
CA THR A 58 -8.65 -10.71 17.79
C THR A 58 -7.83 -10.15 16.63
N PRO A 59 -8.45 -9.67 15.54
CA PRO A 59 -7.74 -8.95 14.51
C PRO A 59 -6.93 -7.85 15.19
N ASP A 60 -5.60 -7.90 15.02
CA ASP A 60 -4.70 -6.81 15.37
C ASP A 60 -5.33 -5.51 14.86
N PRO A 61 -5.45 -4.42 15.64
CA PRO A 61 -6.04 -3.18 15.16
C PRO A 61 -5.39 -2.85 13.81
N ALA A 62 -6.21 -2.86 12.75
CA ALA A 62 -5.74 -2.71 11.38
C ALA A 62 -4.75 -1.56 11.32
N GLN A 63 -3.49 -1.85 10.97
CA GLN A 63 -2.50 -0.79 11.00
C GLN A 63 -2.91 0.27 9.96
N PRO A 64 -2.72 1.55 10.29
CA PRO A 64 -3.24 2.64 9.48
C PRO A 64 -2.62 2.61 8.08
N ALA A 65 -3.50 2.50 7.07
CA ALA A 65 -3.15 2.48 5.67
C ALA A 65 -3.95 3.54 4.91
N VAL A 66 -3.46 3.99 3.76
CA VAL A 66 -4.20 4.89 2.84
C VAL A 66 -3.95 4.51 1.39
N ALA A 67 -4.91 4.87 0.54
CA ALA A 67 -4.83 4.69 -0.89
C ALA A 67 -4.89 6.05 -1.59
N LEU A 68 -3.94 6.34 -2.48
CA LEU A 68 -3.93 7.59 -3.25
C LEU A 68 -3.25 7.39 -4.60
N THR A 69 -3.71 8.07 -5.63
CA THR A 69 -3.04 8.03 -6.93
C THR A 69 -1.73 8.80 -6.90
N ARG A 70 -0.85 8.55 -7.87
CA ARG A 70 0.39 9.31 -8.05
C ARG A 70 0.10 10.81 -8.14
N ALA A 71 -0.88 11.21 -8.94
CA ALA A 71 -1.27 12.61 -9.10
C ALA A 71 -1.72 13.23 -7.76
N GLN A 72 -2.46 12.49 -6.94
CA GLN A 72 -2.85 12.96 -5.60
C GLN A 72 -1.64 13.11 -4.68
N LEU A 73 -0.69 12.17 -4.73
CA LEU A 73 0.53 12.24 -3.93
C LEU A 73 1.36 13.49 -4.29
N GLU A 74 1.46 13.85 -5.56
CA GLU A 74 2.18 15.06 -6.00
C GLU A 74 1.55 16.33 -5.43
N VAL A 75 0.22 16.45 -5.52
CA VAL A 75 -0.51 17.60 -4.96
C VAL A 75 -0.28 17.72 -3.45
N LEU A 76 -0.42 16.61 -2.71
CA LEU A 76 -0.22 16.61 -1.26
C LEU A 76 1.23 16.92 -0.88
N TRP A 77 2.20 16.48 -1.68
CA TRP A 77 3.62 16.76 -1.46
C TRP A 77 3.96 18.22 -1.71
N ASP A 78 3.43 18.81 -2.79
CA ASP A 78 3.62 20.24 -3.10
C ASP A 78 3.01 21.13 -2.00
N GLU A 79 1.82 20.79 -1.51
CA GLU A 79 1.18 21.50 -0.40
C GLU A 79 1.97 21.38 0.91
N TYR A 80 2.50 20.18 1.20
CA TYR A 80 3.34 19.98 2.38
C TYR A 80 4.55 20.91 2.36
N TRP A 81 5.28 20.98 1.24
CA TRP A 81 6.46 21.83 1.12
C TRP A 81 6.15 23.32 1.05
N ALA A 82 5.02 23.70 0.42
CA ALA A 82 4.56 25.09 0.45
C ALA A 82 4.32 25.60 1.88
N ASN A 83 3.93 24.70 2.80
CA ASN A 83 3.68 25.02 4.20
C ASN A 83 4.96 24.94 5.08
N GLN A 84 5.91 24.07 4.75
CA GLN A 84 7.16 23.89 5.51
C GLN A 84 8.27 24.87 5.11
N ASP A 85 8.31 25.31 3.85
CA ASP A 85 9.26 26.31 3.35
C ASP A 85 8.52 27.44 2.61
N PRO A 86 8.02 28.47 3.32
CA PRO A 86 7.36 29.62 2.71
C PRO A 86 8.30 30.48 1.86
N THR A 87 9.60 30.18 1.84
CA THR A 87 10.63 30.89 1.08
C THR A 87 10.92 30.31 -0.32
N GLY A 88 10.24 29.23 -0.71
CA GLY A 88 10.29 28.71 -2.07
C GLY A 88 11.54 27.89 -2.37
N GLY A 89 11.88 26.94 -1.50
CA GLY A 89 12.90 25.92 -1.77
C GLY A 89 12.51 25.03 -2.95
N THR A 90 13.32 25.10 -4.00
CA THR A 90 13.23 24.27 -5.20
C THR A 90 13.10 22.79 -4.85
N SER A 91 12.01 22.16 -5.28
CA SER A 91 11.86 20.70 -5.26
C SER A 91 13.03 20.06 -5.99
N VAL A 92 13.85 19.29 -5.26
CA VAL A 92 14.90 18.44 -5.84
C VAL A 92 14.23 17.37 -6.70
N SER A 93 14.13 17.61 -8.00
CA SER A 93 13.86 16.58 -8.99
C SER A 93 15.12 15.71 -9.11
N SER A 94 15.19 14.66 -8.30
CA SER A 94 16.20 13.62 -8.45
C SER A 94 15.91 12.85 -9.74
N GLY A 95 16.69 13.17 -10.77
CA GLY A 95 17.02 12.40 -11.97
C GLY A 95 15.97 11.45 -12.55
N ALA A 96 15.45 11.80 -13.74
CA ALA A 96 14.90 10.90 -14.77
C ALA A 96 14.37 9.53 -14.29
N GLU A 97 13.49 9.54 -13.29
CA GLU A 97 12.65 8.40 -12.99
C GLU A 97 11.77 8.17 -14.22
N PRO A 98 11.50 6.92 -14.63
CA PRO A 98 10.50 6.67 -15.65
C PRO A 98 9.21 7.34 -15.22
N GLU A 99 8.60 8.11 -16.12
CA GLU A 99 7.43 8.93 -15.81
C GLU A 99 6.31 8.02 -15.31
N LEU A 100 6.12 8.04 -13.99
CA LEU A 100 5.08 7.31 -13.28
C LEU A 100 3.72 7.70 -13.84
N ASN A 101 2.84 6.73 -14.04
CA ASN A 101 1.51 7.04 -14.54
C ASN A 101 0.76 7.79 -13.42
N PRO A 102 0.14 8.96 -13.71
CA PRO A 102 -0.62 9.73 -12.72
C PRO A 102 -1.74 8.91 -12.04
N ASP A 103 -2.23 7.86 -12.70
CA ASP A 103 -3.28 6.98 -12.23
C ASP A 103 -2.77 5.77 -11.44
N ASP A 104 -1.45 5.61 -11.26
CA ASP A 104 -0.89 4.55 -10.40
C ASP A 104 -1.37 4.73 -8.97
N LEU A 105 -1.93 3.68 -8.39
CA LEU A 105 -2.51 3.70 -7.05
C LEU A 105 -1.48 3.26 -6.03
N PHE A 106 -1.12 4.14 -5.12
CA PHE A 106 -0.22 3.86 -4.01
C PHE A 106 -1.02 3.39 -2.80
N LEU A 107 -0.70 2.18 -2.33
CA LEU A 107 -1.12 1.67 -1.03
C LEU A 107 0.01 1.93 -0.04
N ARG A 108 -0.23 2.78 0.95
CA ARG A 108 0.78 3.16 1.94
C ARG A 108 0.38 2.68 3.32
N ILE A 109 1.34 2.10 4.03
CA ILE A 109 1.16 1.50 5.35
C ILE A 109 2.32 1.96 6.22
N SER A 110 2.06 2.30 7.48
CA SER A 110 3.10 2.54 8.48
C SER A 110 2.56 2.20 9.86
N ASP A 111 3.43 1.71 10.73
CA ASP A 111 3.11 1.48 12.14
C ASP A 111 2.93 2.79 12.94
N LEU A 112 3.43 3.90 12.41
CA LEU A 112 3.30 5.23 13.03
C LEU A 112 2.01 5.98 12.66
N GLY A 113 1.19 5.45 11.75
CA GLY A 113 0.05 6.22 11.22
C GLY A 113 0.31 6.75 9.83
N THR A 114 -0.48 6.30 8.86
CA THR A 114 -0.63 7.00 7.58
C THR A 114 -2.06 7.52 7.44
N SER A 115 -2.21 8.75 6.95
CA SER A 115 -3.52 9.38 6.71
C SER A 115 -3.48 10.25 5.46
N CYS A 116 -4.63 10.68 4.95
CA CYS A 116 -4.64 11.52 3.75
C CYS A 116 -4.11 12.94 3.98
N GLY A 117 -4.13 13.44 5.23
CA GLY A 117 -3.50 14.71 5.58
C GLY A 117 -1.98 14.60 5.81
N SER A 118 -1.47 13.39 5.93
CA SER A 118 -0.04 13.08 6.07
C SER A 118 0.21 11.68 5.47
N PRO A 119 0.22 11.59 4.11
CA PRO A 119 0.36 10.31 3.42
C PRO A 119 1.80 9.80 3.48
N THR A 120 2.75 10.69 3.80
CA THR A 120 4.14 10.39 4.11
C THR A 120 4.31 10.52 5.62
N THR A 121 4.46 9.39 6.28
CA THR A 121 4.77 9.37 7.71
C THR A 121 6.25 9.67 7.91
N ASP A 122 6.57 10.71 8.67
CA ASP A 122 7.95 10.96 9.09
C ASP A 122 8.35 9.86 10.07
N LEU A 123 9.19 8.93 9.62
CA LEU A 123 9.65 7.83 10.45
C LEU A 123 10.62 8.36 11.51
N THR A 124 10.21 8.31 12.77
CA THR A 124 11.12 8.55 13.90
C THR A 124 11.98 7.32 14.16
N CYS A 125 13.09 7.47 14.89
CA CYS A 125 13.81 6.30 15.42
C CYS A 125 12.87 5.48 16.31
N GLY A 126 13.07 4.17 16.41
CA GLY A 126 12.24 3.31 17.25
C GLY A 126 11.84 1.97 16.65
N GLY A 127 12.46 1.53 15.56
CA GLY A 127 12.03 0.30 14.88
C GLY A 127 10.74 0.48 14.09
N HIS A 128 10.53 1.67 13.53
CA HIS A 128 9.32 2.00 12.77
C HIS A 128 9.49 1.63 11.30
N PHE A 129 8.38 1.42 10.59
CA PHE A 129 8.43 1.07 9.17
C PHE A 129 7.42 1.85 8.35
N GLN A 130 7.71 1.92 7.06
CA GLN A 130 6.77 2.33 6.03
C GLN A 130 6.86 1.40 4.84
N LEU A 131 5.69 0.95 4.36
CA LEU A 131 5.53 0.19 3.14
C LEU A 131 4.74 1.02 2.14
N SER A 132 5.22 1.08 0.91
CA SER A 132 4.54 1.74 -0.21
C SER A 132 4.50 0.80 -1.40
N ILE A 133 3.30 0.41 -1.82
CA ILE A 133 3.08 -0.47 -2.98
C ILE A 133 2.38 0.33 -4.07
N ALA A 134 2.98 0.41 -5.26
CA ALA A 134 2.41 1.11 -6.41
C ALA A 134 1.69 0.10 -7.32
N LEU A 135 0.39 0.30 -7.55
CA LEU A 135 -0.43 -0.53 -8.43
C LEU A 135 -0.76 0.22 -9.73
N PRO A 136 -0.18 -0.21 -10.86
CA PRO A 136 -0.60 0.27 -12.16
C PRO A 136 -2.08 0.03 -12.42
N PRO A 137 -2.76 0.84 -13.25
CA PRO A 137 -4.20 0.69 -13.54
C PRO A 137 -4.61 -0.72 -13.97
N ALA A 138 -3.74 -1.44 -14.68
CA ALA A 138 -3.99 -2.82 -15.10
C ALA A 138 -4.09 -3.84 -13.94
N LEU A 139 -3.54 -3.50 -12.77
CA LEU A 139 -3.53 -4.31 -11.55
C LEU A 139 -4.50 -3.79 -10.47
N GLN A 140 -5.24 -2.70 -10.73
CA GLN A 140 -6.22 -2.13 -9.80
C GLN A 140 -7.56 -2.90 -9.84
N GLN A 141 -7.48 -4.19 -9.54
CA GLN A 141 -8.64 -5.10 -9.50
C GLN A 141 -8.40 -6.19 -8.45
N VAL A 142 -9.47 -6.81 -7.99
CA VAL A 142 -9.41 -7.95 -7.06
C VAL A 142 -8.56 -9.06 -7.65
N GLY A 143 -7.62 -9.58 -6.87
CA GLY A 143 -6.67 -10.59 -7.31
C GLY A 143 -5.45 -10.70 -6.39
N VAL A 144 -4.62 -11.73 -6.63
CA VAL A 144 -3.36 -11.96 -5.94
C VAL A 144 -2.21 -11.65 -6.90
N TYR A 145 -1.28 -10.82 -6.46
CA TYR A 145 -0.15 -10.34 -7.23
C TYR A 145 1.16 -10.70 -6.53
N ASP A 146 2.14 -11.10 -7.33
CA ASP A 146 3.51 -11.33 -6.86
C ASP A 146 4.21 -9.98 -6.67
N LEU A 147 4.70 -9.72 -5.46
CA LEU A 147 5.43 -8.48 -5.15
C LEU A 147 6.78 -8.38 -5.86
N GLU A 148 7.31 -9.50 -6.37
CA GLU A 148 8.50 -9.54 -7.22
C GLU A 148 8.18 -9.43 -8.72
N SER A 149 6.92 -9.22 -9.08
CA SER A 149 6.57 -8.89 -10.47
C SER A 149 7.25 -7.58 -10.90
N PRO A 150 7.82 -7.51 -12.12
CA PRO A 150 8.47 -6.30 -12.61
C PRO A 150 7.58 -5.05 -12.55
N GLU A 151 6.27 -5.24 -12.74
CA GLU A 151 5.27 -4.17 -12.70
C GLU A 151 5.14 -3.55 -11.30
N LEU A 152 5.27 -4.33 -10.23
CA LEU A 152 5.17 -3.83 -8.85
C LEU A 152 6.54 -3.40 -8.31
N LEU A 153 7.63 -4.10 -8.67
CA LEU A 153 8.97 -3.81 -8.14
C LEU A 153 9.51 -2.42 -8.51
N ALA A 154 9.07 -1.85 -9.63
CA ALA A 154 9.63 -0.60 -10.14
C ALA A 154 9.49 0.57 -9.16
N TYR A 155 8.40 0.60 -8.39
CA TYR A 155 8.06 1.76 -7.53
C TYR A 155 7.60 1.38 -6.13
N SER A 156 7.46 0.08 -5.87
CA SER A 156 7.10 -0.42 -4.54
C SER A 156 8.36 -0.58 -3.70
N HIS A 157 8.33 -0.04 -2.49
CA HIS A 157 9.47 -0.03 -1.59
C HIS A 157 9.03 -0.12 -0.14
N MET A 158 9.98 -0.51 0.71
CA MET A 158 9.84 -0.50 2.15
C MET A 158 11.03 0.25 2.76
N SER A 159 10.78 0.96 3.84
CA SER A 159 11.79 1.61 4.67
C SER A 159 11.53 1.31 6.14
N GLU A 160 12.61 1.32 6.91
CA GLU A 160 12.60 1.07 8.34
C GLU A 160 13.49 2.08 9.06
N THR A 161 13.28 2.27 10.36
CA THR A 161 14.20 2.99 11.24
C THR A 161 14.80 2.06 12.26
N GLY A 162 15.99 2.40 12.75
CA GLY A 162 16.66 1.59 13.75
C GLY A 162 16.17 1.93 15.15
N ASP A 163 16.80 1.32 16.15
CA ASP A 163 16.38 1.45 17.55
C ASP A 163 16.55 2.89 18.09
N MET A 164 15.57 3.33 18.88
CA MET A 164 15.55 4.67 19.50
C MET A 164 16.81 4.97 20.36
N ASN A 165 17.43 3.95 20.95
CA ASN A 165 18.58 4.09 21.84
C ASN A 165 19.80 3.31 21.35
N SER A 166 19.95 3.16 20.03
CA SER A 166 21.07 2.41 19.51
C SER A 166 22.42 3.03 19.95
N PRO A 167 23.42 2.21 20.33
CA PRO A 167 24.72 2.72 20.76
C PRO A 167 25.50 3.45 19.66
N ASN A 168 25.16 3.31 18.37
CA ASN A 168 25.70 4.19 17.34
C ASN A 168 24.66 5.25 16.92
N PRO A 169 25.04 6.54 16.88
CA PRO A 169 24.15 7.64 16.51
C PRO A 169 23.70 7.59 15.03
N GLU A 170 24.38 6.81 14.19
CA GLU A 170 24.04 6.59 12.78
C GLU A 170 22.99 5.47 12.57
N ASP A 171 22.58 4.77 13.63
CA ASP A 171 21.70 3.61 13.49
C ASP A 171 20.21 4.00 13.36
N CYS A 172 19.85 5.26 13.58
CA CYS A 172 18.47 5.72 13.44
C CYS A 172 17.94 5.65 12.00
N PRO A 173 18.62 6.20 10.98
CA PRO A 173 18.26 5.92 9.58
C PRO A 173 18.60 4.46 9.26
N TRP A 174 17.60 3.59 9.34
CA TRP A 174 17.71 2.21 8.88
C TRP A 174 17.26 2.13 7.42
N GLY A 175 17.65 1.06 6.74
CA GLY A 175 17.66 1.02 5.28
C GLY A 175 16.30 1.23 4.62
N GLY A 176 16.34 1.47 3.31
CA GLY A 176 15.18 1.38 2.43
C GLY A 176 15.54 0.61 1.17
N GLY A 177 14.55 0.01 0.53
CA GLY A 177 14.79 -0.79 -0.66
C GLY A 177 13.55 -1.50 -1.18
N SER A 178 13.77 -2.42 -2.11
CA SER A 178 12.72 -3.28 -2.68
C SER A 178 12.12 -4.18 -1.60
N ILE A 179 10.80 -4.31 -1.60
CA ILE A 179 10.03 -5.06 -0.60
C ILE A 179 10.49 -6.54 -0.50
N GLY A 180 10.84 -7.13 -1.65
CA GLY A 180 11.25 -8.53 -1.75
C GLY A 180 10.10 -9.50 -1.99
N ALA A 181 10.37 -10.79 -1.78
CA ALA A 181 9.46 -11.88 -2.05
C ALA A 181 8.19 -11.83 -1.20
N GLY A 182 7.02 -11.99 -1.83
CA GLY A 182 5.74 -12.02 -1.15
C GLY A 182 4.56 -11.81 -2.09
N THR A 183 3.37 -11.68 -1.51
CA THR A 183 2.14 -11.45 -2.25
C THR A 183 1.37 -10.24 -1.73
N LEU A 184 0.74 -9.53 -2.68
CA LEU A 184 -0.32 -8.58 -2.43
C LEU A 184 -1.64 -9.19 -2.91
N GLU A 185 -2.61 -9.36 -2.01
CA GLU A 185 -3.97 -9.75 -2.38
C GLU A 185 -4.90 -8.53 -2.25
N ILE A 186 -5.47 -8.07 -3.36
CA ILE A 186 -6.56 -7.08 -3.34
C ILE A 186 -7.87 -7.82 -3.11
N LEU A 187 -8.49 -7.59 -1.95
CA LEU A 187 -9.74 -8.23 -1.50
C LEU A 187 -10.97 -7.47 -2.02
N SER A 188 -10.91 -6.14 -1.98
CA SER A 188 -11.91 -5.26 -2.59
C SER A 188 -11.28 -3.92 -2.96
N ILE A 189 -11.82 -3.29 -4.00
CA ILE A 189 -11.39 -1.97 -4.47
C ILE A 189 -12.60 -1.25 -5.04
N ASP A 190 -12.87 -0.06 -4.53
CA ASP A 190 -13.91 0.84 -5.03
C ASP A 190 -13.46 2.31 -4.89
N ASP A 191 -14.37 3.25 -5.12
CA ASP A 191 -14.11 4.69 -5.09
C ASP A 191 -13.87 5.25 -3.67
N THR A 192 -14.10 4.46 -2.62
CA THR A 192 -14.02 4.88 -1.22
C THR A 192 -12.84 4.25 -0.48
N GLU A 193 -12.52 2.98 -0.76
CA GLU A 193 -11.44 2.27 -0.07
C GLU A 193 -10.84 1.14 -0.92
N VAL A 194 -9.68 0.67 -0.46
CA VAL A 194 -9.04 -0.56 -0.92
C VAL A 194 -8.83 -1.46 0.29
N ARG A 195 -9.35 -2.68 0.25
CA ARG A 195 -9.03 -3.71 1.22
C ARG A 195 -8.06 -4.70 0.61
N PHE A 196 -6.99 -4.99 1.32
CA PHE A 196 -5.93 -5.83 0.78
C PHE A 196 -5.17 -6.56 1.88
N ARG A 197 -4.47 -7.63 1.51
CA ARG A 197 -3.58 -8.38 2.39
C ARG A 197 -2.17 -8.37 1.83
N VAL A 198 -1.19 -8.19 2.71
CA VAL A 198 0.23 -8.32 2.40
C VAL A 198 0.78 -9.55 3.12
N GLU A 199 1.50 -10.39 2.37
CA GLU A 199 2.23 -11.53 2.91
C GLU A 199 3.65 -11.54 2.34
N LEU A 200 4.61 -11.03 3.11
CA LEU A 200 6.03 -11.10 2.80
C LEU A 200 6.61 -12.44 3.23
N THR A 201 7.53 -12.96 2.41
CA THR A 201 8.27 -14.18 2.66
C THR A 201 9.75 -13.86 2.86
N GLY A 202 10.27 -14.15 4.06
CA GLY A 202 11.68 -14.03 4.38
C GLY A 202 12.05 -12.89 5.34
N PRO A 203 13.29 -12.87 5.85
CA PRO A 203 13.70 -11.96 6.92
C PRO A 203 14.38 -10.68 6.38
N LEU A 204 13.95 -10.16 5.23
CA LEU A 204 14.57 -8.96 4.64
C LEU A 204 14.44 -7.73 5.54
N TRP A 205 13.41 -7.73 6.37
CA TRP A 205 12.94 -6.62 7.18
C TRP A 205 12.86 -7.07 8.64
N ALA A 206 13.19 -6.17 9.56
CA ALA A 206 13.05 -6.44 10.99
C ALA A 206 11.58 -6.29 11.43
N ALA A 207 10.88 -5.33 10.83
CA ALA A 207 9.45 -5.13 10.98
C ALA A 207 8.67 -6.16 10.15
N ASN A 208 7.47 -6.46 10.62
CA ASN A 208 6.56 -7.38 9.96
C ASN A 208 5.32 -6.62 9.45
N PRO A 209 5.28 -6.25 8.15
CA PRO A 209 4.12 -5.59 7.56
C PRO A 209 3.07 -6.60 7.04
N ASN A 210 3.11 -7.86 7.50
CA ASN A 210 2.11 -8.85 7.08
C ASN A 210 0.79 -8.60 7.80
N GLY A 211 -0.29 -8.57 7.04
CA GLY A 211 -1.61 -8.31 7.60
C GLY A 211 -2.66 -7.98 6.55
N GLU A 212 -3.90 -7.86 7.02
CA GLU A 212 -5.01 -7.32 6.23
C GLU A 212 -5.23 -5.85 6.60
N TYR A 213 -5.41 -5.02 5.57
CA TYR A 213 -5.48 -3.58 5.66
C TYR A 213 -6.76 -3.07 5.00
N THR A 214 -7.28 -1.97 5.55
CA THR A 214 -8.34 -1.17 4.92
C THR A 214 -7.77 0.23 4.72
N ALA A 215 -7.55 0.58 3.46
CA ALA A 215 -6.99 1.86 3.06
C ALA A 215 -8.08 2.75 2.46
N PRO A 216 -8.59 3.75 3.20
CA PRO A 216 -9.46 4.76 2.61
C PRO A 216 -8.74 5.48 1.45
N ARG A 217 -9.49 5.77 0.39
CA ARG A 217 -8.99 6.60 -0.70
C ARG A 217 -8.92 8.05 -0.27
N CYS A 218 -7.79 8.69 -0.56
CA CYS A 218 -7.64 10.11 -0.32
C CYS A 218 -8.53 10.93 -1.25
N PRO A 219 -9.11 12.03 -0.75
CA PRO A 219 -9.97 12.87 -1.56
C PRO A 219 -9.15 13.54 -2.67
N VAL A 220 -9.83 13.86 -3.77
CA VAL A 220 -9.24 14.55 -4.93
C VAL A 220 -8.99 16.05 -4.66
N SER A 221 -9.41 16.55 -3.49
CA SER A 221 -9.11 17.87 -2.96
C SER A 221 -8.94 17.77 -1.44
N PRO A 222 -7.82 18.26 -0.89
CA PRO A 222 -7.60 18.31 0.56
C PRO A 222 -8.55 19.28 1.29
#